data_AF-A0A8H3I140-F1
#
_entry.id   AF-A0A8H3I140-F1
#
_cell.length_a   1.000
_cell.length_b   1.000
_cell.length_c   1.000
_cell.angle_alpha   90.00
_cell.angle_beta   90.00
_cell.angle_gamma   90.00
#
_symmetry.space_group_name_H-M   'P 1'
#
loop_
_entity.id
_entity.type
_entity.pdbx_description
1 polymer ?
#
loop_
_entity_poly.entity_id
_entity_poly.type
_entity_poly.pdbx_seq_one_letter_code
_entity_poly.pdbx_strand_id
1 'polypeptide(L)'
;MVKKQAQQEVEPSNVDVLVEQGVAPETFSDGLPLPTMMVFDLDYTLWPFWVDTHVSPPLKAKEGGAKSVDRWGESFAFYRDVPGILSAAKALPRPLLLGTASRTHAPDLANTLLKQLHIQPSNKRAIEYFDHMQIFPGDKKAHFSKIHKASGVPYNEILFFDDEVRNRNVESLGVVMCLVRDGVTRAEVDRGASPTMQPQAASPPTSPSSSPIATSVTKGTQTLLSLDLSALPPLMTPSPPSNTLLITNLNSLATFLPQNLEHIHTLLSTPTPLNSFSPLRSLRRIIVSYPTIEAAMEIRQLLDGSPLSENDRVRIYFGEPTPILGEEGDDQHLKAPSLGKLLFISPPPSPPAGWEIRQEEAPNKDVHAEDLQRALAGLGNQVKERRASADEAGSSMGEDEREELQGNQNRSGTGSMTVYHPKDHGDNEDLPAVMVVDTTAGMEEETTAASPGGSSPVDGQGQGGGRILSHTARPPVELMEDTWNY
;
A
#
# COMPACT_ATOMS: atom_id res chain seq x y z
N MET A 1 63.27 -8.48 -41.93
CA MET A 1 61.95 -9.09 -41.67
C MET A 1 61.29 -8.34 -40.52
N VAL A 2 60.47 -7.33 -40.82
CA VAL A 2 59.67 -6.62 -39.81
C VAL A 2 58.24 -7.11 -39.98
N LYS A 3 57.74 -7.90 -39.02
CA LYS A 3 56.35 -8.35 -39.00
C LYS A 3 55.47 -7.16 -38.58
N LYS A 4 54.66 -6.66 -39.51
CA LYS A 4 53.50 -5.80 -39.21
C LYS A 4 52.53 -6.61 -38.33
N GLN A 5 52.28 -6.15 -37.11
CA GLN A 5 51.12 -6.57 -36.35
C GLN A 5 49.89 -5.86 -36.96
N ALA A 6 48.95 -6.66 -37.45
CA ALA A 6 47.64 -6.17 -37.87
C ALA A 6 46.84 -5.83 -36.61
N GLN A 7 46.38 -4.58 -36.52
CA GLN A 7 45.31 -4.19 -35.61
C GLN A 7 44.05 -4.90 -36.09
N GLN A 8 43.48 -5.75 -35.22
CA GLN A 8 42.21 -6.41 -35.45
C GLN A 8 41.14 -5.40 -35.05
N GLU A 9 40.44 -4.82 -36.02
CA GLU A 9 39.20 -4.07 -35.77
C GLU A 9 38.21 -5.02 -35.09
N VAL A 10 37.77 -4.66 -33.88
CA VAL A 10 36.73 -5.39 -33.15
C VAL A 10 35.40 -4.91 -33.72
N GLU A 11 34.71 -5.80 -34.45
CA GLU A 11 33.33 -5.57 -34.91
C GLU A 11 32.44 -5.23 -33.70
N PRO A 12 31.60 -4.18 -33.77
CA PRO A 12 30.75 -3.78 -32.66
C PRO A 12 29.76 -4.89 -32.32
N SER A 13 29.59 -5.15 -31.02
CA SER A 13 28.64 -6.16 -30.56
C SER A 13 27.21 -5.70 -30.85
N ASN A 14 26.27 -6.63 -30.99
CA ASN A 14 24.86 -6.31 -31.24
C ASN A 14 24.25 -5.42 -30.13
N VAL A 15 24.82 -5.43 -28.92
CA VAL A 15 24.40 -4.55 -27.82
C VAL A 15 24.90 -3.13 -28.03
N ASP A 16 26.12 -2.94 -28.53
CA ASP A 16 26.68 -1.60 -28.82
C ASP A 16 25.78 -0.85 -29.81
N VAL A 17 25.28 -1.54 -30.83
CA VAL A 17 24.32 -0.99 -31.80
C VAL A 17 22.98 -0.63 -31.14
N LEU A 18 22.49 -1.44 -30.20
CA LEU A 18 21.24 -1.16 -29.47
C LEU A 18 21.39 0.02 -28.49
N VAL A 19 22.58 0.23 -27.92
CA VAL A 19 22.89 1.40 -27.08
C VAL A 19 22.96 2.66 -27.95
N GLU A 20 23.65 2.62 -29.09
CA GLU A 20 23.72 3.75 -30.03
C GLU A 20 22.35 4.16 -30.59
N GLN A 21 21.44 3.20 -30.77
CA GLN A 21 20.04 3.47 -31.18
C GLN A 21 19.15 3.96 -30.02
N GLY A 22 19.69 4.05 -28.80
CA GLY A 22 18.93 4.46 -27.62
C GLY A 22 17.82 3.46 -27.27
N VAL A 23 18.10 2.16 -27.38
CA VAL A 23 17.16 1.08 -27.05
C VAL A 23 17.61 0.31 -25.80
N ALA A 24 18.91 0.28 -25.52
CA ALA A 24 19.52 -0.38 -24.36
C ALA A 24 20.08 0.63 -23.33
N PRO A 25 20.27 0.22 -22.05
CA PRO A 25 21.01 1.00 -21.05
C PRO A 25 22.47 1.20 -21.45
N GLU A 26 23.04 2.37 -21.15
CA GLU A 26 24.44 2.71 -21.49
C GLU A 26 25.45 1.84 -20.74
N THR A 27 25.12 1.44 -19.50
CA THR A 27 25.93 0.56 -18.67
C THR A 27 26.14 -0.84 -19.26
N PHE A 28 25.38 -1.22 -20.30
CA PHE A 28 25.54 -2.51 -20.95
C PHE A 28 26.73 -2.56 -21.92
N SER A 29 27.27 -1.42 -22.33
CA SER A 29 28.42 -1.30 -23.24
C SER A 29 29.61 -0.50 -22.68
N ASP A 30 29.52 0.03 -21.46
CA ASP A 30 30.58 0.85 -20.84
C ASP A 30 31.82 0.05 -20.40
N GLY A 31 31.75 -1.28 -20.43
CA GLY A 31 32.83 -2.19 -20.06
C GLY A 31 33.04 -2.36 -18.56
N LEU A 32 32.17 -1.78 -17.72
CA LEU A 32 32.22 -1.93 -16.26
C LEU A 32 31.55 -3.23 -15.81
N PRO A 33 31.88 -3.73 -14.60
CA PRO A 33 31.23 -4.91 -14.05
C PRO A 33 29.72 -4.70 -13.88
N LEU A 34 28.93 -5.55 -14.53
CA LEU A 34 27.48 -5.63 -14.35
C LEU A 34 27.12 -6.60 -13.22
N PRO A 35 25.97 -6.43 -12.56
CA PRO A 35 25.44 -7.44 -11.64
C PRO A 35 25.26 -8.77 -12.38
N THR A 36 25.40 -9.90 -11.68
CA THR A 36 25.18 -11.22 -12.30
C THR A 36 23.69 -11.45 -12.62
N MET A 37 22.79 -10.84 -11.84
CA MET A 37 21.35 -10.99 -11.99
C MET A 37 20.60 -9.67 -11.79
N MET A 38 19.57 -9.44 -12.62
CA MET A 38 18.58 -8.39 -12.42
C MET A 38 17.23 -9.00 -12.07
N VAL A 39 16.60 -8.53 -11.00
CA VAL A 39 15.27 -8.95 -10.56
C VAL A 39 14.33 -7.75 -10.64
N PHE A 40 13.11 -7.98 -11.11
CA PHE A 40 12.09 -6.95 -11.24
C PHE A 40 10.84 -7.32 -10.44
N ASP A 41 10.23 -6.35 -9.75
CA ASP A 41 8.79 -6.45 -9.47
C ASP A 41 7.98 -6.37 -10.78
N LEU A 42 6.69 -6.66 -10.72
CA LEU A 42 5.78 -6.62 -11.86
C LEU A 42 4.98 -5.32 -11.89
N ASP A 43 4.06 -5.16 -10.95
CA ASP A 43 3.14 -4.03 -10.90
C ASP A 43 3.90 -2.73 -10.63
N TYR A 44 3.57 -1.66 -11.36
CA TYR A 44 4.25 -0.35 -11.35
C TYR A 44 5.76 -0.35 -11.59
N THR A 45 6.34 -1.51 -11.93
CA THR A 45 7.76 -1.68 -12.25
C THR A 45 7.93 -2.05 -13.72
N LEU A 46 7.31 -3.14 -14.19
CA LEU A 46 7.32 -3.53 -15.60
C LEU A 46 6.15 -2.92 -16.37
N TRP A 47 5.01 -2.70 -15.72
CA TRP A 47 3.80 -2.13 -16.32
C TRP A 47 3.08 -1.16 -15.36
N PRO A 48 2.28 -0.20 -15.86
CA PRO A 48 1.73 0.89 -15.05
C PRO A 48 0.39 0.56 -14.35
N PHE A 49 0.25 -0.63 -13.78
CA PHE A 49 -0.99 -1.06 -13.12
C PHE A 49 -0.76 -2.22 -12.15
N TRP A 50 -1.67 -2.41 -11.20
CA TRP A 50 -1.82 -3.67 -10.45
C TRP A 50 -2.59 -4.71 -11.25
N VAL A 51 -1.97 -5.87 -11.50
CA VAL A 51 -2.55 -6.96 -12.28
C VAL A 51 -3.77 -7.61 -11.61
N ASP A 52 -3.82 -7.66 -10.28
CA ASP A 52 -4.95 -8.25 -9.54
C ASP A 52 -6.16 -7.30 -9.38
N THR A 53 -5.96 -6.02 -9.68
CA THR A 53 -6.98 -4.98 -9.47
C THR A 53 -7.54 -4.47 -10.79
N HIS A 54 -6.67 -4.17 -11.76
CA HIS A 54 -7.08 -3.48 -12.99
C HIS A 54 -7.39 -4.44 -14.14
N VAL A 55 -6.88 -5.68 -14.11
CA VAL A 55 -6.96 -6.58 -15.26
C VAL A 55 -8.10 -7.57 -15.11
N SER A 56 -9.02 -7.60 -16.08
CA SER A 56 -10.15 -8.55 -16.07
C SER A 56 -10.01 -9.68 -17.11
N PRO A 57 -9.69 -10.93 -16.71
CA PRO A 57 -9.55 -12.03 -17.67
C PRO A 57 -10.86 -12.32 -18.45
N PRO A 58 -10.80 -12.97 -19.63
CA PRO A 58 -9.59 -13.50 -20.28
C PRO A 58 -8.76 -12.43 -20.98
N LEU A 59 -7.45 -12.68 -21.06
CA LEU A 59 -6.48 -11.86 -21.79
C LEU A 59 -6.23 -12.38 -23.21
N LYS A 60 -6.07 -11.45 -24.16
CA LYS A 60 -5.71 -11.74 -25.55
C LYS A 60 -4.64 -10.80 -26.07
N ALA A 61 -3.58 -11.33 -26.66
CA ALA A 61 -2.58 -10.54 -27.35
C ALA A 61 -3.19 -9.73 -28.51
N LYS A 62 -2.73 -8.49 -28.67
CA LYS A 62 -3.11 -7.55 -29.74
C LYS A 62 -1.85 -6.86 -30.27
N GLU A 63 -1.92 -6.31 -31.48
CA GLU A 63 -0.78 -5.61 -32.12
C GLU A 63 0.51 -6.45 -32.13
N GLY A 64 0.39 -7.72 -32.55
CA GLY A 64 1.53 -8.64 -32.60
C GLY A 64 2.11 -9.02 -31.24
N GLY A 65 1.37 -8.77 -30.15
CA GLY A 65 1.83 -9.00 -28.77
C GLY A 65 2.46 -7.77 -28.12
N ALA A 66 2.48 -6.61 -28.78
CA ALA A 66 2.93 -5.36 -28.15
C ALA A 66 2.03 -4.96 -26.96
N LYS A 67 0.76 -5.37 -26.98
CA LYS A 67 -0.18 -5.20 -25.86
C LYS A 67 -1.09 -6.41 -25.70
N SER A 68 -1.64 -6.58 -24.52
CA SER A 68 -2.73 -7.51 -24.24
C SER A 68 -4.01 -6.74 -23.98
N VAL A 69 -5.14 -7.26 -24.46
CA VAL A 69 -6.46 -6.73 -24.14
C VAL A 69 -7.22 -7.70 -23.25
N ASP A 70 -8.06 -7.14 -22.38
CA ASP A 70 -8.88 -7.90 -21.45
C ASP A 70 -10.32 -8.11 -22.00
N ARG A 71 -11.23 -8.62 -21.16
CA ARG A 71 -12.63 -8.85 -21.56
C ARG A 71 -13.41 -7.57 -21.90
N TRP A 72 -13.00 -6.43 -21.36
CA TRP A 72 -13.62 -5.13 -21.55
C TRP A 72 -12.99 -4.33 -22.69
N GLY A 73 -11.90 -4.85 -23.26
CA GLY A 73 -11.15 -4.20 -24.34
C GLY A 73 -10.12 -3.19 -23.85
N GLU A 74 -9.87 -3.12 -22.54
CA GLU A 74 -8.80 -2.31 -21.97
C GLU A 74 -7.44 -2.88 -22.39
N SER A 75 -6.48 -1.99 -22.65
CA SER A 75 -5.18 -2.35 -23.22
C SER A 75 -4.08 -2.26 -22.17
N PHE A 76 -3.33 -3.35 -22.01
CA PHE A 76 -2.27 -3.53 -21.03
C PHE A 76 -0.94 -3.78 -21.76
N ALA A 77 0.09 -3.02 -21.43
CA ALA A 77 1.42 -3.12 -22.03
C ALA A 77 2.52 -2.78 -21.01
N PHE A 78 3.77 -3.10 -21.35
CA PHE A 78 4.92 -2.68 -20.55
C PHE A 78 5.14 -1.16 -20.60
N TYR A 79 5.92 -0.66 -19.65
CA TYR A 79 6.58 0.64 -19.81
C TYR A 79 7.46 0.66 -21.06
N ARG A 80 7.59 1.84 -21.67
CA ARG A 80 8.20 2.05 -23.00
C ARG A 80 9.57 1.38 -23.16
N ASP A 81 10.43 1.50 -22.14
CA ASP A 81 11.83 1.08 -22.22
C ASP A 81 12.03 -0.41 -21.84
N VAL A 82 11.07 -1.04 -21.18
CA VAL A 82 11.19 -2.41 -20.64
C VAL A 82 11.48 -3.45 -21.72
N PRO A 83 10.80 -3.50 -22.88
CA PRO A 83 11.12 -4.47 -23.94
C PRO A 83 12.57 -4.37 -24.42
N GLY A 84 13.09 -3.14 -24.57
CA GLY A 84 14.48 -2.89 -24.98
C GLY A 84 15.48 -3.37 -23.94
N ILE A 85 15.23 -3.08 -22.67
CA ILE A 85 16.08 -3.51 -21.53
C ILE A 85 16.16 -5.04 -21.47
N LEU A 86 15.02 -5.74 -21.50
CA LEU A 86 14.99 -7.21 -21.39
C LEU A 86 15.67 -7.89 -22.59
N SER A 87 15.44 -7.36 -23.80
CA SER A 87 16.08 -7.83 -25.03
C SER A 87 17.60 -7.64 -24.98
N ALA A 88 18.05 -6.45 -24.62
CA ALA A 88 19.47 -6.11 -24.54
C ALA A 88 20.20 -6.93 -23.47
N ALA A 89 19.58 -7.12 -22.30
CA ALA A 89 20.17 -7.90 -21.20
C ALA A 89 20.47 -9.36 -21.60
N LYS A 90 19.64 -9.95 -22.48
CA LYS A 90 19.87 -11.30 -23.03
C LYS A 90 20.81 -11.33 -24.23
N ALA A 91 20.99 -10.20 -24.91
CA ALA A 91 21.88 -10.08 -26.07
C ALA A 91 23.35 -9.80 -25.71
N LEU A 92 23.64 -9.52 -24.43
CA LEU A 92 25.00 -9.32 -23.92
C LEU A 92 25.92 -10.53 -24.21
N PRO A 93 27.23 -10.31 -24.44
CA PRO A 93 28.19 -11.41 -24.64
C PRO A 93 28.19 -12.43 -23.51
N ARG A 94 27.97 -11.96 -22.27
CA ARG A 94 27.58 -12.76 -21.11
C ARG A 94 26.14 -12.38 -20.76
N PRO A 95 25.14 -13.19 -21.16
CA PRO A 95 23.74 -12.89 -20.88
C PRO A 95 23.47 -12.75 -19.39
N LEU A 96 22.72 -11.71 -19.01
CA LEU A 96 22.28 -11.52 -17.63
C LEU A 96 21.20 -12.55 -17.26
N LEU A 97 21.25 -13.02 -16.02
CA LEU A 97 20.11 -13.72 -15.43
C LEU A 97 19.04 -12.70 -15.09
N LEU A 98 17.80 -12.99 -15.48
CA LEU A 98 16.64 -12.14 -15.23
C LEU A 98 15.66 -12.88 -14.34
N GLY A 99 15.12 -12.20 -13.35
CA GLY A 99 14.11 -12.76 -12.48
C GLY A 99 12.96 -11.82 -12.21
N THR A 100 11.89 -12.38 -11.65
CA THR A 100 10.76 -11.61 -11.14
C THR A 100 10.52 -11.95 -9.68
N ALA A 101 10.15 -10.94 -8.91
CA ALA A 101 9.73 -11.08 -7.52
C ALA A 101 8.48 -10.22 -7.32
N SER A 102 7.28 -10.81 -7.35
CA SER A 102 6.02 -10.07 -7.22
C SER A 102 5.11 -10.65 -6.15
N ARG A 103 4.43 -9.73 -5.45
CA ARG A 103 3.55 -10.03 -4.33
C ARG A 103 2.07 -10.15 -4.70
N THR A 104 1.73 -10.05 -5.99
CA THR A 104 0.33 -10.08 -6.43
C THR A 104 -0.41 -11.31 -5.91
N HIS A 105 -1.68 -11.12 -5.59
CA HIS A 105 -2.60 -12.23 -5.26
C HIS A 105 -3.12 -12.97 -6.50
N ALA A 106 -2.80 -12.50 -7.71
CA ALA A 106 -3.22 -13.10 -8.98
C ALA A 106 -2.03 -13.67 -9.79
N PRO A 107 -1.30 -14.67 -9.28
CA PRO A 107 -0.10 -15.21 -9.95
C PRO A 107 -0.41 -15.80 -11.33
N ASP A 108 -1.55 -16.48 -11.50
CA ASP A 108 -1.93 -17.06 -12.79
C ASP A 108 -2.23 -15.99 -13.85
N LEU A 109 -2.83 -14.89 -13.43
CA LEU A 109 -3.13 -13.76 -14.31
C LEU A 109 -1.85 -13.04 -14.75
N ALA A 110 -0.94 -12.79 -13.81
CA ALA A 110 0.38 -12.22 -14.10
C ALA A 110 1.18 -13.09 -15.10
N ASN A 111 1.21 -14.41 -14.87
CA ASN A 111 1.84 -15.34 -15.79
C ASN A 111 1.15 -15.36 -17.17
N THR A 112 -0.17 -15.26 -17.20
CA THR A 112 -0.93 -15.18 -18.46
C THR A 112 -0.59 -13.90 -19.22
N LEU A 113 -0.53 -12.76 -18.54
CA LEU A 113 -0.16 -11.49 -19.15
C LEU A 113 1.26 -11.51 -19.73
N LEU A 114 2.24 -12.04 -18.99
CA LEU A 114 3.62 -12.22 -19.49
C LEU A 114 3.72 -13.19 -20.68
N LYS A 115 2.76 -14.11 -20.84
CA LYS A 115 2.66 -14.97 -22.04
C LYS A 115 2.02 -14.26 -23.24
N GLN A 116 1.14 -13.28 -23.01
CA GLN A 116 0.49 -12.52 -24.10
C GLN A 116 1.38 -11.39 -24.62
N LEU A 117 2.23 -10.81 -23.76
CA LEU A 117 3.15 -9.75 -24.15
C LEU A 117 4.38 -10.33 -24.85
N HIS A 118 4.72 -9.78 -26.02
CA HIS A 118 5.86 -10.17 -26.84
C HIS A 118 6.89 -9.05 -26.93
N ILE A 119 8.17 -9.43 -26.92
CA ILE A 119 9.30 -8.49 -26.98
C ILE A 119 9.92 -8.52 -28.38
N GLN A 120 9.86 -7.37 -29.04
CA GLN A 120 10.48 -7.15 -30.35
C GLN A 120 11.99 -6.88 -30.21
N PRO A 121 12.80 -7.21 -31.23
CA PRO A 121 12.43 -7.72 -32.57
C PRO A 121 12.27 -9.24 -32.64
N SER A 122 12.64 -9.99 -31.59
CA SER A 122 12.60 -11.46 -31.61
C SER A 122 11.19 -12.06 -31.64
N ASN A 123 10.17 -11.25 -31.31
CA ASN A 123 8.79 -11.66 -31.12
C ASN A 123 8.60 -12.81 -30.12
N LYS A 124 9.55 -12.96 -29.18
CA LYS A 124 9.46 -13.94 -28.09
C LYS A 124 8.52 -13.44 -27.00
N ARG A 125 7.85 -14.37 -26.31
CA ARG A 125 7.00 -14.04 -25.17
C ARG A 125 7.83 -13.49 -24.02
N ALA A 126 7.34 -12.48 -23.32
CA ALA A 126 8.07 -11.83 -22.25
C ALA A 126 8.41 -12.81 -21.11
N ILE A 127 7.54 -13.77 -20.83
CA ILE A 127 7.79 -14.83 -19.85
C ILE A 127 9.07 -15.63 -20.14
N GLU A 128 9.49 -15.76 -21.40
CA GLU A 128 10.67 -16.53 -21.81
C GLU A 128 11.99 -15.81 -21.54
N TYR A 129 11.94 -14.52 -21.17
CA TYR A 129 13.13 -13.75 -20.82
C TYR A 129 13.55 -13.95 -19.36
N PHE A 130 12.62 -14.37 -18.49
CA PHE A 130 12.88 -14.52 -17.06
C PHE A 130 13.28 -15.96 -16.72
N ASP A 131 14.48 -16.14 -16.18
CA ASP A 131 15.02 -17.45 -15.80
C ASP A 131 14.48 -17.91 -14.44
N HIS A 132 14.23 -16.97 -13.52
CA HIS A 132 13.78 -17.26 -12.16
C HIS A 132 12.60 -16.37 -11.76
N MET A 133 11.40 -16.93 -11.78
CA MET A 133 10.18 -16.20 -11.43
C MET A 133 9.64 -16.61 -10.07
N GLN A 134 9.39 -15.64 -9.20
CA GLN A 134 8.72 -15.83 -7.93
C GLN A 134 7.54 -14.85 -7.86
N ILE A 135 6.32 -15.36 -8.03
CA ILE A 135 5.09 -14.57 -8.00
C ILE A 135 4.14 -15.21 -7.00
N PHE A 136 4.07 -14.66 -5.79
CA PHE A 136 3.14 -15.11 -4.74
C PHE A 136 3.01 -14.06 -3.62
N PRO A 137 1.89 -14.02 -2.88
CA PRO A 137 1.76 -13.14 -1.73
C PRO A 137 2.78 -13.46 -0.63
N GLY A 138 3.42 -12.42 -0.08
CA GLY A 138 4.32 -12.59 1.07
C GLY A 138 5.38 -11.50 1.18
N ASP A 139 6.38 -11.75 2.02
CA ASP A 139 7.57 -10.89 2.13
C ASP A 139 8.51 -11.14 0.93
N LYS A 140 9.05 -10.07 0.33
CA LYS A 140 10.05 -10.15 -0.74
C LYS A 140 11.30 -10.91 -0.28
N LYS A 141 11.64 -10.91 1.02
CA LYS A 141 12.74 -11.76 1.53
C LYS A 141 12.55 -13.25 1.19
N ALA A 142 11.33 -13.76 1.27
CA ALA A 142 11.04 -15.16 0.92
C ALA A 142 11.20 -15.42 -0.58
N HIS A 143 10.87 -14.44 -1.43
CA HIS A 143 11.08 -14.48 -2.87
C HIS A 143 12.58 -14.57 -3.18
N PHE A 144 13.37 -13.66 -2.60
CA PHE A 144 14.82 -13.63 -2.79
C PHE A 144 15.51 -14.87 -2.24
N SER A 145 15.03 -15.45 -1.14
CA SER A 145 15.54 -16.73 -0.64
C SER A 145 15.34 -17.87 -1.65
N LYS A 146 14.17 -17.94 -2.30
CA LYS A 146 13.90 -18.91 -3.37
C LYS A 146 14.72 -18.63 -4.63
N ILE A 147 14.84 -17.36 -5.03
CA ILE A 147 15.66 -16.95 -6.18
C ILE A 147 17.12 -17.35 -5.96
N HIS A 148 17.72 -16.94 -4.84
CA HIS A 148 19.09 -17.28 -4.48
C HIS A 148 19.32 -18.79 -4.46
N LYS A 149 18.39 -19.57 -3.88
CA LYS A 149 18.49 -21.04 -3.85
C LYS A 149 18.42 -21.66 -5.25
N ALA A 150 17.60 -21.12 -6.15
CA ALA A 150 17.40 -21.64 -7.49
C ALA A 150 18.50 -21.21 -8.47
N SER A 151 18.99 -19.98 -8.36
CA SER A 151 19.99 -19.40 -9.26
C SER A 151 21.43 -19.65 -8.81
N GLY A 152 21.65 -19.81 -7.49
CA GLY A 152 22.99 -19.87 -6.91
C GLY A 152 23.74 -18.53 -6.92
N VAL A 153 23.07 -17.43 -7.29
CA VAL A 153 23.67 -16.09 -7.37
C VAL A 153 23.76 -15.48 -5.97
N PRO A 154 24.94 -15.02 -5.51
CA PRO A 154 25.09 -14.32 -4.25
C PRO A 154 24.22 -13.06 -4.18
N TYR A 155 23.63 -12.75 -3.02
CA TYR A 155 22.72 -11.61 -2.88
C TYR A 155 23.34 -10.26 -3.31
N ASN A 156 24.64 -10.05 -3.05
CA ASN A 156 25.37 -8.83 -3.42
C ASN A 156 25.63 -8.68 -4.93
N GLU A 157 25.35 -9.71 -5.73
CA GLU A 157 25.40 -9.65 -7.19
C GLU A 157 24.00 -9.55 -7.81
N ILE A 158 22.95 -9.37 -6.99
CA ILE A 158 21.58 -9.18 -7.45
C ILE A 158 21.20 -7.72 -7.35
N LEU A 159 20.82 -7.14 -8.49
CA LEU A 159 20.20 -5.82 -8.59
C LEU A 159 18.69 -5.97 -8.69
N PHE A 160 17.95 -5.29 -7.82
CA PHE A 160 16.50 -5.40 -7.72
C PHE A 160 15.80 -4.07 -8.01
N PHE A 161 14.78 -4.09 -8.86
CA PHE A 161 13.95 -2.93 -9.17
C PHE A 161 12.53 -3.14 -8.64
N ASP A 162 12.03 -2.15 -7.89
CA ASP A 162 10.72 -2.21 -7.23
C ASP A 162 10.25 -0.78 -6.92
N ASP A 163 8.95 -0.53 -7.01
CA ASP A 163 8.35 0.78 -6.73
C ASP A 163 7.99 1.01 -5.26
N GLU A 164 7.89 -0.06 -4.48
CA GLU A 164 7.46 -0.02 -3.10
C GLU A 164 8.65 0.07 -2.14
N VAL A 165 8.76 1.21 -1.45
CA VAL A 165 9.82 1.51 -0.47
C VAL A 165 9.91 0.44 0.62
N ARG A 166 8.79 -0.16 1.03
CA ARG A 166 8.78 -1.22 2.05
C ARG A 166 9.60 -2.44 1.64
N ASN A 167 9.70 -2.72 0.33
CA ASN A 167 10.45 -3.85 -0.19
C ASN A 167 11.97 -3.63 -0.13
N ARG A 168 12.45 -2.44 0.29
CA ARG A 168 13.87 -2.19 0.62
C ARG A 168 14.40 -3.09 1.73
N ASN A 169 13.52 -3.74 2.49
CA ASN A 169 13.92 -4.74 3.49
C ASN A 169 14.80 -5.87 2.93
N VAL A 170 14.77 -6.15 1.62
CA VAL A 170 15.64 -7.13 0.97
C VAL A 170 17.13 -6.75 0.98
N GLU A 171 17.46 -5.45 1.16
CA GLU A 171 18.85 -5.00 1.28
C GLU A 171 19.56 -5.62 2.49
N SER A 172 18.80 -6.00 3.53
CA SER A 172 19.37 -6.73 4.68
C SER A 172 19.92 -8.12 4.33
N LEU A 173 19.58 -8.66 3.14
CA LEU A 173 20.19 -9.89 2.60
C LEU A 173 21.48 -9.61 1.81
N GLY A 174 21.76 -8.35 1.48
CA GLY A 174 22.87 -7.93 0.63
C GLY A 174 22.48 -7.54 -0.80
N VAL A 175 21.20 -7.65 -1.18
CA VAL A 175 20.67 -7.24 -2.49
C VAL A 175 20.75 -5.72 -2.64
N VAL A 176 21.11 -5.23 -3.82
CA VAL A 176 21.04 -3.79 -4.13
C VAL A 176 19.64 -3.47 -4.63
N MET A 177 18.88 -2.64 -3.90
CA MET A 177 17.52 -2.26 -4.29
C MET A 177 17.49 -0.86 -4.91
N CYS A 178 16.97 -0.80 -6.14
CA CYS A 178 16.66 0.42 -6.85
C CYS A 178 15.17 0.69 -6.74
N LEU A 179 14.84 1.74 -5.97
CA LEU A 179 13.48 2.27 -5.92
C LEU A 179 13.15 2.95 -7.25
N VAL A 180 12.04 2.56 -7.87
CA VAL A 180 11.59 3.06 -9.17
C VAL A 180 10.22 3.72 -9.02
N ARG A 181 10.06 5.00 -9.37
CA ARG A 181 8.79 5.70 -9.11
C ARG A 181 7.76 5.57 -10.23
N ASP A 182 8.22 5.57 -11.48
CA ASP A 182 7.37 5.68 -12.67
C ASP A 182 7.67 4.55 -13.65
N GLY A 183 7.89 3.34 -13.14
CA GLY A 183 8.32 2.20 -13.94
C GLY A 183 9.79 2.22 -14.32
N VAL A 184 10.30 1.03 -14.65
CA VAL A 184 11.71 0.87 -15.02
C VAL A 184 11.98 1.57 -16.36
N THR A 185 13.01 2.42 -16.33
CA THR A 185 13.57 3.08 -17.52
C THR A 185 15.03 2.69 -17.67
N ARG A 186 15.62 2.98 -18.83
CA ARG A 186 17.06 2.76 -19.05
C ARG A 186 17.91 3.52 -18.04
N ALA A 187 17.54 4.76 -17.75
CA ALA A 187 18.23 5.59 -16.76
C ALA A 187 18.19 4.98 -15.36
N GLU A 188 17.09 4.31 -14.98
CA GLU A 188 17.02 3.60 -13.70
C GLU A 188 17.95 2.37 -13.68
N VAL A 189 18.04 1.65 -14.80
CA VAL A 189 18.99 0.53 -14.93
C VAL A 189 20.43 1.03 -14.86
N ASP A 190 20.77 2.11 -15.58
CA ASP A 190 22.10 2.70 -15.57
C ASP A 190 22.49 3.21 -14.18
N ARG A 191 21.56 3.89 -13.50
CA ARG A 191 21.75 4.33 -12.12
C ARG A 191 22.02 3.15 -11.19
N GLY A 192 21.22 2.09 -11.30
CA GLY A 192 21.34 0.91 -10.44
C GLY A 192 22.58 0.05 -10.72
N ALA A 193 22.99 -0.04 -11.99
CA ALA A 193 24.17 -0.79 -12.40
C ALA A 193 25.48 -0.03 -12.14
N SER A 194 25.42 1.29 -11.93
CA SER A 194 26.61 2.12 -11.71
C SER A 194 27.47 1.64 -10.52
N PRO A 195 28.82 1.76 -10.61
CA PRO A 195 29.73 1.30 -9.56
C PRO A 195 29.49 1.92 -8.17
N THR A 196 28.87 3.10 -8.12
CA THR A 196 28.53 3.80 -6.88
C THR A 196 27.44 3.08 -6.09
N MET A 197 26.57 2.30 -6.76
CA MET A 197 25.48 1.55 -6.11
C MET A 197 25.84 0.09 -5.85
N GLN A 198 26.92 -0.43 -6.45
CA GLN A 198 27.40 -1.78 -6.17
C GLN A 198 28.30 -1.80 -4.90
N PRO A 199 28.12 -2.77 -3.99
CA PRO A 199 28.97 -2.88 -2.80
C PRO A 199 30.41 -3.22 -3.21
N GLN A 200 31.35 -2.27 -2.99
CA GLN A 200 32.76 -2.50 -3.26
C GLN A 200 33.29 -3.67 -2.42
N ALA A 201 33.90 -4.66 -3.08
CA ALA A 201 34.69 -5.68 -2.43
C ALA A 201 35.84 -5.01 -1.65
N ALA A 202 35.94 -5.30 -0.36
CA ALA A 202 36.86 -4.64 0.57
C ALA A 202 38.32 -4.62 0.09
N SER A 203 38.94 -3.44 0.11
CA SER A 203 40.39 -3.22 0.05
C SER A 203 40.77 -2.06 0.98
N PRO A 204 41.98 -2.05 1.57
CA PRO A 204 42.30 -1.27 2.77
C PRO A 204 42.53 0.23 2.50
N PRO A 205 42.44 1.10 3.53
CA PRO A 205 42.37 2.54 3.33
C PRO A 205 43.76 3.14 3.09
N THR A 206 43.93 3.85 1.98
CA THR A 206 45.01 4.84 1.81
C THR A 206 44.41 6.24 1.76
N SER A 207 44.94 7.10 2.63
CA SER A 207 44.48 8.46 2.96
C SER A 207 44.33 9.40 1.75
N PRO A 208 43.41 10.37 1.78
CA PRO A 208 43.34 11.40 0.75
C PRO A 208 44.33 12.53 1.05
N SER A 209 45.24 12.80 0.11
CA SER A 209 45.97 14.07 0.07
C SER A 209 45.11 15.12 -0.62
N SER A 210 44.75 16.15 0.13
CA SER A 210 44.13 17.38 -0.35
C SER A 210 45.11 18.21 -1.20
N SER A 211 44.69 18.67 -2.38
CA SER A 211 45.16 19.91 -3.00
C SER A 211 44.11 20.46 -3.98
N PRO A 212 43.99 21.81 -4.11
CA PRO A 212 42.89 22.47 -4.80
C PRO A 212 43.18 22.64 -6.29
N ILE A 213 42.19 22.41 -7.16
CA ILE A 213 42.29 22.80 -8.57
C ILE A 213 41.84 24.25 -8.73
N ALA A 214 42.81 25.08 -9.12
CA ALA A 214 42.61 26.44 -9.59
C ALA A 214 41.96 26.41 -10.99
N THR A 215 40.91 27.22 -11.17
CA THR A 215 40.29 27.50 -12.47
C THR A 215 41.19 28.39 -13.33
N SER A 216 41.67 27.87 -14.47
CA SER A 216 42.30 28.68 -15.52
C SER A 216 41.28 29.12 -16.56
N VAL A 217 41.17 30.43 -16.74
CA VAL A 217 40.39 31.10 -17.78
C VAL A 217 41.12 30.99 -19.12
N THR A 218 40.51 30.35 -20.12
CA THR A 218 40.89 30.50 -21.53
C THR A 218 39.78 31.19 -22.31
N LYS A 219 40.13 32.33 -22.92
CA LYS A 219 39.28 33.12 -23.82
C LYS A 219 38.93 32.31 -25.08
N GLY A 220 37.64 32.11 -25.31
CA GLY A 220 37.07 31.58 -26.55
C GLY A 220 35.72 32.25 -26.82
N THR A 221 35.56 32.75 -28.03
CA THR A 221 34.47 33.59 -28.56
C THR A 221 33.15 32.82 -28.78
N GLN A 222 32.02 33.46 -28.42
CA GLN A 222 30.63 33.21 -28.88
C GLN A 222 30.04 31.83 -28.49
N THR A 223 29.07 31.74 -27.57
CA THR A 223 27.67 32.18 -27.70
C THR A 223 27.06 32.40 -26.30
N LEU A 224 26.24 33.44 -26.11
CA LEU A 224 25.53 33.69 -24.84
C LEU A 224 24.34 32.74 -24.72
N LEU A 225 24.56 31.54 -24.18
CA LEU A 225 23.50 30.73 -23.59
C LEU A 225 23.14 31.36 -22.24
N SER A 226 22.10 32.19 -22.24
CA SER A 226 21.42 32.62 -21.02
C SER A 226 20.76 31.39 -20.39
N LEU A 227 21.27 30.96 -19.24
CA LEU A 227 20.58 29.99 -18.38
C LEU A 227 19.24 30.61 -17.97
N ASP A 228 18.15 30.03 -18.49
CA ASP A 228 16.81 30.40 -18.08
C ASP A 228 16.52 29.82 -16.68
N LEU A 229 16.50 30.71 -15.70
CA LEU A 229 16.24 30.39 -14.29
C LEU A 229 14.73 30.42 -13.95
N SER A 230 13.85 30.59 -14.95
CA SER A 230 12.40 30.62 -14.74
C SER A 230 11.81 29.28 -14.30
N ALA A 231 12.52 28.18 -14.53
CA ALA A 231 12.14 26.83 -14.14
C ALA A 231 12.67 26.39 -12.77
N LEU A 232 13.43 27.25 -12.06
CA LEU A 232 13.79 26.94 -10.68
C LEU A 232 12.56 27.07 -9.78
N PRO A 233 12.29 26.09 -8.90
CA PRO A 233 11.28 26.27 -7.87
C PRO A 233 11.61 27.55 -7.09
N PRO A 234 10.58 28.32 -6.68
CA PRO A 234 10.82 29.53 -5.90
C PRO A 234 11.70 29.18 -4.70
N LEU A 235 12.74 29.98 -4.46
CA LEU A 235 13.59 29.85 -3.27
C LEU A 235 12.65 29.70 -2.08
N MET A 236 12.73 28.56 -1.38
CA MET A 236 11.93 28.31 -0.19
C MET A 236 12.16 29.47 0.76
N THR A 237 11.13 30.29 0.96
CA THR A 237 11.16 31.33 1.98
C THR A 237 11.34 30.64 3.33
N PRO A 238 12.25 31.12 4.20
CA PRO A 238 12.41 30.50 5.51
C PRO A 238 11.06 30.53 6.21
N SER A 239 10.63 29.39 6.77
CA SER A 239 9.39 29.33 7.53
C SER A 239 9.41 30.40 8.63
N PRO A 240 8.27 31.08 8.86
CA PRO A 240 8.20 32.10 9.91
C PRO A 240 8.58 31.49 11.26
N PRO A 241 9.18 32.29 12.17
CA PRO A 241 9.53 31.81 13.50
C PRO A 241 8.30 31.28 14.23
N SER A 242 8.46 30.12 14.84
CA SER A 242 7.41 29.35 15.51
C SER A 242 8.00 28.73 16.78
N ASN A 243 7.14 28.38 17.74
CA ASN A 243 7.57 27.74 18.97
C ASN A 243 7.99 26.27 18.77
N THR A 244 7.82 25.72 17.56
CA THR A 244 8.19 24.35 17.21
C THR A 244 9.45 24.32 16.33
N LEU A 245 10.42 23.50 16.72
CA LEU A 245 11.64 23.21 16.00
C LEU A 245 11.63 21.78 15.44
N LEU A 246 12.07 21.67 14.19
CA LEU A 246 12.31 20.42 13.47
C LEU A 246 13.81 20.20 13.34
N ILE A 247 14.33 19.26 14.11
CA ILE A 247 15.74 18.85 14.09
C ILE A 247 15.89 17.75 13.04
N THR A 248 16.60 18.05 11.96
CA THR A 248 16.78 17.15 10.81
C THR A 248 18.26 16.86 10.55
N ASN A 249 18.52 16.01 9.56
CA ASN A 249 19.86 15.50 9.21
C ASN A 249 20.47 14.59 10.29
N LEU A 250 19.64 13.75 10.93
CA LEU A 250 20.06 12.75 11.92
C LEU A 250 20.23 11.38 11.24
N ASN A 251 21.33 11.17 10.52
CA ASN A 251 21.51 9.98 9.69
C ASN A 251 21.86 8.73 10.49
N SER A 252 22.54 8.90 11.63
CA SER A 252 22.88 7.80 12.52
C SER A 252 21.66 7.35 13.35
N LEU A 253 21.30 6.07 13.22
CA LEU A 253 20.28 5.46 14.08
C LEU A 253 20.72 5.37 15.54
N ALA A 254 22.02 5.49 15.83
CA ALA A 254 22.54 5.52 17.18
C ALA A 254 22.04 6.77 17.94
N THR A 255 21.75 7.87 17.25
CA THR A 255 21.18 9.10 17.83
C THR A 255 19.85 8.85 18.55
N PHE A 256 19.09 7.85 18.11
CA PHE A 256 17.79 7.48 18.69
C PHE A 256 17.88 6.38 19.76
N LEU A 257 19.08 6.01 20.21
CA LEU A 257 19.24 5.15 21.38
C LEU A 257 18.86 5.93 22.65
N PRO A 258 18.30 5.27 23.68
CA PRO A 258 17.81 5.94 24.89
C PRO A 258 18.84 6.88 25.56
N GLN A 259 20.10 6.44 25.65
CA GLN A 259 21.19 7.22 26.25
C GLN A 259 21.49 8.52 25.50
N ASN A 260 21.45 8.47 24.17
CA ASN A 260 21.71 9.63 23.32
C ASN A 260 20.51 10.57 23.29
N LEU A 261 19.29 10.03 23.31
CA LEU A 261 18.07 10.83 23.43
C LEU A 261 18.01 11.59 24.76
N GLU A 262 18.45 10.99 25.86
CA GLU A 262 18.54 11.66 27.16
C GLU A 262 19.56 12.80 27.14
N HIS A 263 20.72 12.58 26.50
CA HIS A 263 21.73 13.62 26.31
C HIS A 263 21.20 14.78 25.46
N ILE A 264 20.53 14.47 24.34
CA ILE A 264 19.92 15.46 23.44
C ILE A 264 18.79 16.22 24.14
N HIS A 265 17.94 15.53 24.90
CA HIS A 265 16.89 16.13 25.69
C HIS A 265 17.48 17.10 26.74
N THR A 266 18.55 16.70 27.42
CA THR A 266 19.25 17.55 28.39
C THR A 266 19.86 18.78 27.71
N LEU A 267 20.53 18.60 26.58
CA LEU A 267 21.11 19.70 25.79
C LEU A 267 20.05 20.73 25.38
N LEU A 268 18.87 20.27 24.95
CA LEU A 268 17.76 21.12 24.52
C LEU A 268 17.02 21.76 25.69
N SER A 269 16.92 21.07 26.83
CA SER A 269 16.23 21.56 28.02
C SER A 269 17.10 22.45 28.93
N THR A 270 18.43 22.48 28.73
CA THR A 270 19.35 23.25 29.60
C THR A 270 19.15 24.77 29.47
N PRO A 271 19.04 25.34 28.26
CA PRO A 271 18.86 26.79 28.12
C PRO A 271 17.41 27.23 28.39
N THR A 272 16.43 26.42 27.99
CA THR A 272 14.99 26.72 28.12
C THR A 272 14.17 25.44 28.32
N PRO A 273 13.08 25.48 29.12
CA PRO A 273 12.24 24.31 29.35
C PRO A 273 11.44 23.93 28.09
N LEU A 274 11.30 22.62 27.85
CA LEU A 274 10.55 22.08 26.71
C LEU A 274 9.05 21.96 27.02
N ASN A 275 8.21 22.29 26.04
CA ASN A 275 6.76 21.99 26.04
C ASN A 275 6.48 20.57 25.53
N SER A 276 7.20 20.11 24.50
CA SER A 276 7.09 18.74 24.00
C SER A 276 8.40 18.26 23.38
N PHE A 277 8.69 16.96 23.51
CA PHE A 277 9.83 16.30 22.91
C PHE A 277 9.39 14.99 22.23
N SER A 278 9.50 14.94 20.91
CA SER A 278 8.99 13.83 20.08
C SER A 278 10.07 13.31 19.11
N PRO A 279 10.82 12.25 19.49
CA PRO A 279 11.80 11.63 18.61
C PRO A 279 11.15 10.67 17.60
N LEU A 280 11.28 10.97 16.31
CA LEU A 280 10.71 10.20 15.20
C LEU A 280 11.83 9.42 14.48
N ARG A 281 12.16 8.24 15.01
CA ARG A 281 13.26 7.38 14.53
C ARG A 281 13.16 7.03 13.05
N SER A 282 11.98 6.64 12.58
CA SER A 282 11.75 6.27 11.16
C SER A 282 11.96 7.44 10.20
N LEU A 283 11.64 8.65 10.65
CA LEU A 283 11.77 9.89 9.89
C LEU A 283 13.12 10.59 10.09
N ARG A 284 14.01 10.03 10.91
CA ARG A 284 15.33 10.61 11.24
C ARG A 284 15.21 12.07 11.69
N ARG A 285 14.17 12.35 12.48
CA ARG A 285 13.78 13.71 12.89
C ARG A 285 13.42 13.73 14.36
N ILE A 286 13.72 14.83 15.03
CA ILE A 286 13.20 15.12 16.38
C ILE A 286 12.37 16.41 16.29
N ILE A 287 11.14 16.35 16.81
CA ILE A 287 10.26 17.50 16.91
C ILE A 287 10.28 17.98 18.35
N VAL A 288 10.51 19.26 18.56
CA VAL A 288 10.61 19.88 19.88
C VAL A 288 9.79 21.15 19.86
N SER A 289 8.97 21.38 20.89
CA SER A 289 8.26 22.64 21.05
C SER A 289 8.61 23.31 22.37
N TYR A 290 8.58 24.64 22.36
CA TYR A 290 8.87 25.50 23.51
C TYR A 290 7.63 26.31 23.90
N PRO A 291 7.56 26.82 25.14
CA PRO A 291 6.47 27.70 25.57
C PRO A 291 6.43 29.04 24.82
N THR A 292 7.56 29.53 24.32
CA THR A 292 7.67 30.81 23.63
C THR A 292 8.41 30.67 22.30
N ILE A 293 8.12 31.57 21.35
CA ILE A 293 8.78 31.58 20.04
C ILE A 293 10.23 32.04 20.19
N GLU A 294 10.48 32.96 21.12
CA GLU A 294 11.79 33.50 21.44
C GLU A 294 12.75 32.40 21.92
N ALA A 295 12.27 31.51 22.79
CA ALA A 295 13.05 30.36 23.27
C ALA A 295 13.44 29.42 22.12
N ALA A 296 12.52 29.17 21.18
CA ALA A 296 12.81 28.36 19.99
C ALA A 296 13.83 29.05 19.06
N MET A 297 13.78 30.38 18.94
CA MET A 297 14.75 31.15 18.16
C MET A 297 16.17 31.08 18.75
N GLU A 298 16.31 31.23 20.06
CA GLU A 298 17.61 31.14 20.75
C GLU A 298 18.25 29.76 20.57
N ILE A 299 17.49 28.69 20.77
CA ILE A 299 17.98 27.32 20.58
C ILE A 299 18.39 27.06 19.14
N ARG A 300 17.61 27.54 18.17
CA ARG A 300 17.95 27.41 16.74
C ARG A 300 19.26 28.13 16.42
N GLN A 301 19.48 29.34 16.94
CA GLN A 301 20.73 30.08 16.72
C GLN A 301 21.94 29.36 17.34
N LEU A 302 21.75 28.68 18.47
CA LEU A 302 22.83 27.98 19.17
C LEU A 302 23.20 26.63 18.52
N LEU A 303 22.20 25.87 18.08
CA LEU A 303 22.39 24.46 17.68
C LEU A 303 22.36 24.21 16.17
N ASP A 304 21.86 25.14 15.34
CA ASP A 304 21.85 24.95 13.89
C ASP A 304 23.27 24.85 13.32
N GLY A 305 23.56 23.76 12.61
CA GLY A 305 24.88 23.47 12.08
C GLY A 305 25.89 22.88 13.07
N SER A 306 25.50 22.69 14.34
CA SER A 306 26.36 22.03 15.35
C SER A 306 26.49 20.51 15.09
N PRO A 307 27.64 19.90 15.41
CA PRO A 307 27.81 18.45 15.33
C PRO A 307 27.14 17.81 16.56
N LEU A 308 25.99 17.15 16.37
CA LEU A 308 25.30 16.42 17.44
C LEU A 308 25.88 15.01 17.64
N SER A 309 26.54 14.47 16.61
CA SER A 309 27.29 13.21 16.62
C SER A 309 28.52 13.34 15.72
N GLU A 310 29.49 12.41 15.83
CA GLU A 310 30.81 12.47 15.18
C GLU A 310 30.77 12.70 13.66
N ASN A 311 29.63 12.43 12.99
CA ASN A 311 29.47 12.61 11.54
C ASN A 311 28.18 13.34 11.10
N ASP A 312 27.32 13.79 12.03
CA ASP A 312 26.02 14.40 11.71
C ASP A 312 25.97 15.87 12.15
N ARG A 313 25.92 16.78 11.16
CA ARG A 313 25.65 18.22 11.38
C ARG A 313 24.15 18.46 11.30
N VAL A 314 23.57 18.95 12.38
CA VAL A 314 22.12 19.13 12.48
C VAL A 314 21.67 20.34 11.65
N ARG A 315 20.47 20.23 11.07
CA ARG A 315 19.74 21.37 10.49
C ARG A 315 18.41 21.58 11.20
N ILE A 316 18.16 22.80 11.66
CA ILE A 316 16.99 23.16 12.46
C ILE A 316 16.08 24.11 11.69
N TYR A 317 14.83 23.69 11.50
CA TYR A 317 13.78 24.44 10.80
C TYR A 317 12.61 24.75 11.74
N PHE A 318 11.89 25.84 11.49
CA PHE A 318 10.63 26.12 12.19
C PHE A 318 9.51 25.28 11.59
N GLY A 319 8.75 24.61 12.46
CA GLY A 319 7.55 23.85 12.12
C GLY A 319 6.26 24.62 12.43
N GLU A 320 5.11 23.97 12.26
CA GLU A 320 3.83 24.56 12.68
C GLU A 320 3.79 24.79 14.20
N PRO A 321 3.20 25.89 14.68
CA PRO A 321 3.11 26.17 16.10
C PRO A 321 2.39 25.05 16.86
N THR A 322 3.02 24.52 17.90
CA THR A 322 2.41 23.49 18.76
C THR A 322 1.67 24.20 19.90
N PRO A 323 0.38 23.90 20.15
CA PRO A 323 -0.34 24.42 21.31
C PRO A 323 0.39 24.11 22.62
N ILE A 324 0.37 25.05 23.57
CA ILE A 324 0.99 24.87 24.88
C ILE A 324 0.05 24.02 25.72
N LEU A 325 0.54 22.90 26.24
CA LEU A 325 -0.25 21.98 27.07
C LEU A 325 -0.52 22.66 28.42
N GLY A 326 -1.68 23.30 28.57
CA GLY A 326 -2.12 23.89 29.83
C GLY A 326 -2.86 25.23 29.73
N GLU A 327 -2.86 25.90 28.58
CA GLU A 327 -3.72 27.07 28.37
C GLU A 327 -5.06 26.62 27.75
N GLU A 328 -6.13 26.79 28.54
CA GLU A 328 -7.55 26.66 28.18
C GLU A 328 -8.00 25.33 27.57
N GLY A 329 -8.37 24.37 28.43
CA GLY A 329 -9.56 23.51 28.26
C GLY A 329 -9.80 22.77 26.94
N ASP A 330 -8.82 22.66 26.05
CA ASP A 330 -9.02 22.04 24.75
C ASP A 330 -8.88 20.52 24.94
N ASP A 331 -9.99 19.83 24.73
CA ASP A 331 -10.08 18.38 24.79
C ASP A 331 -8.92 17.77 23.99
N GLN A 332 -8.06 16.97 24.63
CA GLN A 332 -6.96 16.25 23.97
C GLN A 332 -7.45 15.16 22.98
N HIS A 333 -8.75 15.11 22.73
CA HIS A 333 -9.38 14.16 21.85
C HIS A 333 -9.61 14.80 20.47
N LEU A 334 -9.36 14.03 19.43
CA LEU A 334 -9.71 14.43 18.07
C LEU A 334 -11.21 14.68 18.01
N LYS A 335 -11.61 15.93 17.67
CA LYS A 335 -13.01 16.26 17.43
C LYS A 335 -13.52 15.40 16.27
N ALA A 336 -14.73 14.84 16.43
CA ALA A 336 -15.35 14.08 15.35
C ALA A 336 -15.41 14.94 14.07
N PRO A 337 -15.08 14.39 12.89
CA PRO A 337 -15.17 15.13 11.64
C PRO A 337 -16.58 15.71 11.44
N SER A 338 -16.67 16.92 10.89
CA SER A 338 -17.95 17.55 10.59
C SER A 338 -18.77 16.69 9.61
N LEU A 339 -20.01 16.37 9.96
CA LEU A 339 -20.95 15.55 9.17
C LEU A 339 -21.06 15.93 7.68
N GLY A 340 -20.79 17.20 7.31
CA GLY A 340 -20.84 17.68 5.92
C GLY A 340 -19.64 17.32 5.02
N LYS A 341 -18.58 16.72 5.57
CA LYS A 341 -17.39 16.25 4.82
C LYS A 341 -17.18 14.74 4.98
N LEU A 342 -18.24 14.00 5.22
CA LEU A 342 -18.20 12.55 5.09
C LEU A 342 -18.20 12.26 3.58
N LEU A 343 -17.08 11.75 3.09
CA LEU A 343 -16.88 11.43 1.68
C LEU A 343 -17.91 10.39 1.27
N PHE A 344 -19.01 10.83 0.65
CA PHE A 344 -19.65 9.97 -0.34
C PHE A 344 -18.58 9.61 -1.35
N ILE A 345 -18.36 8.30 -1.50
CA ILE A 345 -17.42 7.70 -2.42
C ILE A 345 -17.93 8.05 -3.83
N SER A 346 -17.58 9.25 -4.31
CA SER A 346 -18.00 9.87 -5.57
C SER A 346 -19.53 10.01 -5.78
N PRO A 347 -19.97 10.97 -6.61
CA PRO A 347 -21.31 10.90 -7.18
C PRO A 347 -21.51 9.56 -7.89
N PRO A 348 -22.74 9.01 -7.96
CA PRO A 348 -22.99 7.85 -8.81
C PRO A 348 -22.52 8.17 -10.24
N PRO A 349 -22.03 7.19 -11.02
CA PRO A 349 -21.40 7.39 -12.33
C PRO A 349 -22.31 8.06 -13.38
N SER A 350 -23.59 8.30 -13.07
CA SER A 350 -24.52 9.09 -13.87
C SER A 350 -25.55 9.76 -12.95
N PRO A 351 -25.25 10.91 -12.35
CA PRO A 351 -26.19 11.60 -11.48
C PRO A 351 -27.40 12.08 -12.30
N PRO A 352 -28.64 11.83 -11.86
CA PRO A 352 -29.84 12.38 -12.50
C PRO A 352 -29.78 13.91 -12.55
N ALA A 353 -30.50 14.52 -13.50
CA ALA A 353 -30.61 15.97 -13.57
C ALA A 353 -31.18 16.54 -12.25
N GLY A 354 -30.40 17.41 -11.58
CA GLY A 354 -30.74 17.98 -10.27
C GLY A 354 -30.15 17.25 -9.05
N TRP A 355 -29.23 16.31 -9.25
CA TRP A 355 -28.48 15.69 -8.15
C TRP A 355 -27.51 16.71 -7.51
N GLU A 356 -27.62 16.86 -6.20
CA GLU A 356 -26.73 17.69 -5.38
C GLU A 356 -26.34 16.91 -4.13
N ILE A 357 -25.13 17.17 -3.62
CA ILE A 357 -24.64 16.55 -2.37
C ILE A 357 -25.50 17.08 -1.22
N ARG A 358 -26.24 16.19 -0.56
CA ARG A 358 -27.04 16.51 0.62
C ARG A 358 -26.30 16.07 1.87
N GLN A 359 -26.48 16.82 2.95
CA GLN A 359 -25.98 16.45 4.26
C GLN A 359 -26.76 15.22 4.74
N GLU A 360 -26.08 14.08 4.87
CA GLU A 360 -26.70 12.89 5.39
C GLU A 360 -26.95 12.98 6.89
N GLU A 361 -28.08 12.42 7.30
CA GLU A 361 -28.42 12.28 8.71
C GLU A 361 -27.57 11.18 9.38
N ALA A 362 -27.62 11.12 10.70
CA ALA A 362 -26.90 10.08 11.44
C ALA A 362 -27.32 8.66 10.99
N PRO A 363 -26.45 7.65 11.15
CA PRO A 363 -26.77 6.27 10.80
C PRO A 363 -28.10 5.83 11.42
N ASN A 364 -28.95 5.16 10.63
CA ASN A 364 -30.24 4.68 11.10
C ASN A 364 -30.03 3.78 12.33
N LYS A 365 -30.65 4.15 13.45
CA LYS A 365 -30.57 3.40 14.71
C LYS A 365 -31.60 2.28 14.80
N ASP A 366 -32.54 2.24 13.84
CA ASP A 366 -33.56 1.21 13.79
C ASP A 366 -33.01 -0.06 13.15
N VAL A 367 -32.91 -1.11 13.96
CA VAL A 367 -32.33 -2.41 13.59
C VAL A 367 -33.22 -3.18 12.61
N HIS A 368 -34.53 -2.90 12.59
CA HIS A 368 -35.49 -3.60 11.74
C HIS A 368 -36.51 -2.63 11.15
N ALA A 369 -36.87 -2.83 9.87
CA ALA A 369 -37.91 -2.09 9.21
C ALA A 369 -39.31 -2.45 9.77
N GLU A 370 -40.19 -1.46 9.93
CA GLU A 370 -41.52 -1.64 10.52
C GLU A 370 -42.40 -2.62 9.72
N ASP A 371 -42.20 -2.72 8.40
CA ASP A 371 -42.89 -3.65 7.52
C ASP A 371 -42.49 -5.11 7.81
N LEU A 372 -41.19 -5.36 8.01
CA LEU A 372 -40.67 -6.66 8.44
C LEU A 372 -41.18 -7.03 9.83
N GLN A 373 -41.20 -6.08 10.76
CA GLN A 373 -41.77 -6.31 12.10
C GLN A 373 -43.26 -6.66 12.02
N ARG A 374 -44.03 -5.96 11.18
CA ARG A 374 -45.46 -6.23 10.98
C ARG A 374 -45.69 -7.58 10.30
N ALA A 375 -44.87 -7.95 9.32
CA ALA A 375 -44.94 -9.24 8.63
C ALA A 375 -44.59 -10.41 9.57
N LEU A 376 -43.55 -10.27 10.41
CA LEU A 376 -43.19 -11.24 11.44
C LEU A 376 -44.30 -11.41 12.48
N ALA A 377 -44.90 -10.31 12.93
CA ALA A 377 -46.04 -10.34 13.83
C ALA A 377 -47.25 -11.06 13.20
N GLY A 378 -47.51 -10.82 11.91
CA GLY A 378 -48.55 -11.51 11.15
C GLY A 378 -48.30 -13.02 11.02
N LEU A 379 -47.06 -13.41 10.76
CA LEU A 379 -46.66 -14.82 10.65
C LEU A 379 -46.80 -15.56 11.99
N GLY A 380 -46.41 -14.92 13.09
CA GLY A 380 -46.55 -15.48 14.44
C GLY A 380 -48.00 -15.81 14.81
N ASN A 381 -48.95 -14.99 14.37
CA ASN A 381 -50.38 -15.22 14.60
C ASN A 381 -50.91 -16.39 13.75
N GLN A 382 -50.49 -16.54 12.50
CA GLN A 382 -50.89 -17.68 11.66
C GLN A 382 -50.37 -19.03 12.21
N VAL A 383 -49.16 -19.06 12.78
CA VAL A 383 -48.61 -20.26 13.42
C VAL A 383 -49.38 -20.62 14.69
N LYS A 384 -49.84 -19.63 15.46
CA LYS A 384 -50.71 -19.84 16.62
C LYS A 384 -52.09 -20.39 16.24
N GLU A 385 -52.71 -19.86 15.19
CA GLU A 385 -54.02 -20.32 14.70
C GLU A 385 -53.97 -21.74 14.13
N ARG A 386 -52.88 -22.10 13.43
CA ARG A 386 -52.66 -23.49 12.95
C ARG A 386 -52.41 -24.49 14.08
N ARG A 387 -51.81 -24.07 15.20
CA ARG A 387 -51.67 -24.93 16.40
C ARG A 387 -53.00 -25.10 17.13
N ALA A 388 -53.76 -24.02 17.29
CA ALA A 388 -55.06 -24.09 17.96
C ALA A 388 -56.09 -24.94 17.18
N SER A 389 -56.06 -24.93 15.85
CA SER A 389 -56.94 -25.76 15.01
C SER A 389 -56.51 -27.23 14.93
N ALA A 390 -55.24 -27.55 15.18
CA ALA A 390 -54.76 -28.94 15.25
C ALA A 390 -55.14 -29.63 16.58
N ASP A 391 -55.25 -28.89 17.68
CA ASP A 391 -55.65 -29.43 18.99
C ASP A 391 -57.16 -29.70 19.10
N GLU A 392 -58.01 -29.03 18.31
CA GLU A 392 -59.48 -29.23 18.33
C GLU A 392 -59.98 -30.39 17.44
N ALA A 393 -59.16 -30.87 16.50
CA ALA A 393 -59.52 -31.96 15.58
C ALA A 393 -59.02 -33.36 15.99
N GLY A 394 -58.32 -33.48 17.13
CA GLY A 394 -57.65 -34.71 17.58
C GLY A 394 -58.39 -35.57 18.60
N SER A 395 -59.70 -35.40 18.80
CA SER A 395 -60.47 -36.18 19.79
C SER A 395 -61.40 -37.21 19.15
N SER A 396 -60.85 -38.16 18.39
CA SER A 396 -61.48 -39.47 18.12
C SER A 396 -60.57 -40.36 17.27
N MET A 397 -59.67 -41.14 17.89
CA MET A 397 -59.27 -42.47 17.41
C MET A 397 -58.47 -43.22 18.50
N GLY A 398 -58.69 -44.54 18.56
CA GLY A 398 -58.43 -45.40 19.71
C GLY A 398 -56.97 -45.76 20.00
N GLU A 399 -56.79 -46.33 21.19
CA GLU A 399 -55.54 -46.84 21.74
C GLU A 399 -55.14 -48.15 21.07
N ASP A 400 -54.54 -48.11 19.88
CA ASP A 400 -53.76 -49.23 19.31
C ASP A 400 -53.03 -48.71 18.06
N GLU A 401 -51.98 -47.91 18.29
CA GLU A 401 -50.84 -47.62 17.40
C GLU A 401 -50.07 -46.43 18.00
N ARG A 402 -49.44 -46.67 19.16
CA ARG A 402 -48.53 -45.71 19.81
C ARG A 402 -47.07 -46.13 19.64
N GLU A 403 -46.67 -46.49 18.42
CA GLU A 403 -45.26 -46.66 18.05
C GLU A 403 -45.08 -46.32 16.56
N GLU A 404 -45.11 -45.03 16.20
CA GLU A 404 -44.42 -44.48 14.99
C GLU A 404 -44.68 -42.98 14.77
N LEU A 405 -44.40 -42.12 15.76
CA LEU A 405 -44.20 -40.68 15.50
C LEU A 405 -43.13 -40.10 16.44
N GLN A 406 -41.96 -40.74 16.48
CA GLN A 406 -40.70 -40.06 16.83
C GLN A 406 -40.12 -39.49 15.53
N GLY A 407 -40.66 -38.35 15.10
CA GLY A 407 -40.19 -37.60 13.93
C GLY A 407 -39.63 -36.24 14.34
N ASN A 408 -38.37 -36.22 14.76
CA ASN A 408 -37.41 -35.14 14.54
C ASN A 408 -37.81 -33.69 14.96
N GLN A 409 -38.15 -33.44 16.22
CA GLN A 409 -37.86 -32.13 16.82
C GLN A 409 -36.39 -32.08 17.25
N ASN A 410 -35.49 -31.77 16.31
CA ASN A 410 -34.09 -31.46 16.63
C ASN A 410 -33.99 -30.06 17.27
N ARG A 411 -34.45 -29.92 18.51
CA ARG A 411 -33.93 -28.90 19.43
C ARG A 411 -32.66 -29.48 20.05
N SER A 412 -31.54 -29.37 19.34
CA SER A 412 -30.23 -29.60 19.96
C SER A 412 -29.94 -28.41 20.85
N GLY A 413 -29.81 -28.66 22.15
CA GLY A 413 -29.61 -27.64 23.18
C GLY A 413 -28.26 -26.96 23.07
N THR A 414 -28.13 -25.98 22.18
CA THR A 414 -27.17 -24.86 22.25
C THR A 414 -27.61 -23.82 21.22
N GLY A 415 -28.31 -22.75 21.64
CA GLY A 415 -28.51 -21.47 20.91
C GLY A 415 -28.85 -21.43 19.41
N SER A 416 -29.09 -22.55 18.73
CA SER A 416 -29.18 -22.63 17.27
C SER A 416 -30.57 -23.03 16.80
N MET A 417 -31.11 -22.27 15.86
CA MET A 417 -32.40 -22.50 15.21
C MET A 417 -32.17 -22.84 13.73
N THR A 418 -32.63 -24.01 13.30
CA THR A 418 -32.67 -24.38 11.89
C THR A 418 -33.76 -23.55 11.20
N VAL A 419 -33.39 -22.75 10.21
CA VAL A 419 -34.33 -21.88 9.48
C VAL A 419 -34.82 -22.54 8.20
N TYR A 420 -34.03 -23.44 7.61
CA TYR A 420 -34.39 -24.18 6.40
C TYR A 420 -33.80 -25.59 6.42
N HIS A 421 -34.66 -26.59 6.19
CA HIS A 421 -34.23 -27.97 5.98
C HIS A 421 -34.79 -28.47 4.62
N PRO A 422 -33.95 -29.03 3.73
CA PRO A 422 -34.35 -29.42 2.37
C PRO A 422 -35.54 -30.39 2.34
N LYS A 423 -35.55 -31.36 3.26
CA LYS A 423 -36.62 -32.36 3.38
C LYS A 423 -38.01 -31.80 3.69
N ASP A 424 -38.08 -30.61 4.28
CA ASP A 424 -39.33 -30.00 4.73
C ASP A 424 -39.88 -28.99 3.72
N HIS A 425 -39.04 -28.51 2.78
CA HIS A 425 -39.33 -27.32 1.98
C HIS A 425 -38.83 -27.33 0.51
N GLY A 426 -38.37 -28.44 -0.09
CA GLY A 426 -38.07 -28.43 -1.55
C GLY A 426 -37.72 -29.76 -2.23
N ASP A 427 -38.08 -29.84 -3.52
CA ASP A 427 -37.98 -30.99 -4.44
C ASP A 427 -36.53 -31.40 -4.87
N ASN A 428 -35.49 -31.02 -4.12
CA ASN A 428 -34.10 -31.37 -4.46
C ASN A 428 -33.25 -31.66 -3.21
N GLU A 429 -32.78 -32.90 -3.08
CA GLU A 429 -32.11 -33.42 -1.88
C GLU A 429 -30.67 -32.92 -1.69
N ASP A 430 -30.07 -32.30 -2.72
CA ASP A 430 -28.65 -31.87 -2.70
C ASP A 430 -28.41 -30.48 -2.10
N LEU A 431 -29.46 -29.77 -1.64
CA LEU A 431 -29.30 -28.47 -1.01
C LEU A 431 -28.88 -28.59 0.47
N PRO A 432 -27.96 -27.76 0.98
CA PRO A 432 -27.58 -27.79 2.39
C PRO A 432 -28.63 -27.08 3.28
N ALA A 433 -28.83 -27.60 4.49
CA ALA A 433 -29.70 -26.97 5.49
C ALA A 433 -29.08 -25.66 6.04
N VAL A 434 -29.93 -24.66 6.28
CA VAL A 434 -29.50 -23.34 6.78
C VAL A 434 -29.86 -23.21 8.26
N MET A 435 -28.85 -22.92 9.08
CA MET A 435 -28.96 -22.80 10.54
C MET A 435 -28.49 -21.42 10.99
N VAL A 436 -29.19 -20.84 11.96
CA VAL A 436 -28.80 -19.58 12.61
C VAL A 436 -28.38 -19.89 14.05
N VAL A 437 -27.26 -19.31 14.49
CA VAL A 437 -26.72 -19.48 15.85
C VAL A 437 -26.76 -18.14 16.58
N ASP A 438 -27.38 -18.11 17.75
CA ASP A 438 -27.37 -16.97 18.66
C ASP A 438 -26.07 -16.97 19.49
N THR A 439 -25.27 -15.91 19.37
CA THR A 439 -23.96 -15.75 20.04
C THR A 439 -24.02 -14.83 21.26
N THR A 440 -25.21 -14.43 21.70
CA THR A 440 -25.37 -13.46 22.79
C THR A 440 -25.26 -14.04 24.21
N ALA A 441 -25.27 -15.37 24.36
CA ALA A 441 -25.15 -16.05 25.65
C ALA A 441 -23.74 -16.62 25.88
N GLY A 442 -22.84 -15.79 26.39
CA GLY A 442 -21.47 -16.20 26.69
C GLY A 442 -20.71 -15.17 27.52
N MET A 443 -21.27 -14.75 28.65
CA MET A 443 -20.52 -14.01 29.69
C MET A 443 -21.24 -14.13 31.05
N GLU A 444 -21.23 -15.32 31.63
CA GLU A 444 -21.48 -15.50 33.06
C GLU A 444 -20.12 -15.73 33.73
N GLU A 445 -19.46 -14.65 34.17
CA GLU A 445 -18.32 -14.72 35.07
C GLU A 445 -18.73 -14.36 36.50
N GLU A 446 -18.28 -15.25 37.37
CA GLU A 446 -18.38 -15.34 38.83
C GLU A 446 -17.94 -14.05 39.53
N THR A 447 -18.75 -13.56 40.47
CA THR A 447 -18.44 -12.37 41.26
C THR A 447 -17.72 -12.74 42.57
N THR A 448 -16.47 -12.31 42.76
CA THR A 448 -15.90 -12.11 44.11
C THR A 448 -15.03 -10.83 44.21
N ALA A 449 -15.53 -9.89 45.02
CA ALA A 449 -14.87 -8.87 45.86
C ALA A 449 -13.74 -7.95 45.30
N ALA A 450 -14.04 -6.64 45.17
CA ALA A 450 -13.51 -5.52 46.00
C ALA A 450 -13.90 -4.13 45.44
N SER A 451 -14.34 -3.22 46.33
CA SER A 451 -14.81 -1.83 46.11
C SER A 451 -13.73 -0.82 45.60
N PRO A 452 -14.02 0.51 45.48
CA PRO A 452 -15.09 1.21 44.74
C PRO A 452 -14.57 2.40 43.89
N GLY A 453 -15.41 2.91 42.98
CA GLY A 453 -15.37 4.34 42.61
C GLY A 453 -15.45 4.63 41.11
N GLY A 454 -16.45 5.43 40.71
CA GLY A 454 -16.49 6.08 39.40
C GLY A 454 -17.81 5.90 38.63
N SER A 455 -18.89 6.43 39.18
CA SER A 455 -20.17 6.60 38.47
C SER A 455 -20.04 7.64 37.35
N SER A 456 -20.38 7.28 36.10
CA SER A 456 -20.67 8.24 35.04
C SER A 456 -22.17 8.60 35.03
N PRO A 457 -22.55 9.86 34.78
CA PRO A 457 -23.89 10.35 35.06
C PRO A 457 -24.84 10.12 33.87
N VAL A 458 -26.08 9.81 34.25
CA VAL A 458 -27.29 10.06 33.48
C VAL A 458 -27.48 11.58 33.42
N ASP A 459 -27.60 12.14 32.22
CA ASP A 459 -28.18 13.47 32.03
C ASP A 459 -29.60 13.33 31.52
N GLY A 460 -30.53 13.76 32.37
CA GLY A 460 -31.92 13.97 32.06
C GLY A 460 -32.21 15.45 31.81
N GLN A 461 -33.10 15.67 30.84
CA GLN A 461 -34.10 16.74 30.78
C GLN A 461 -33.62 18.19 30.54
N GLY A 462 -33.61 18.56 29.26
CA GLY A 462 -33.94 19.91 28.78
C GLY A 462 -35.16 19.83 27.85
N GLN A 463 -36.20 20.60 28.16
CA GLN A 463 -37.51 20.62 27.51
C GLN A 463 -37.47 21.14 26.06
N GLY A 464 -38.39 20.64 25.23
CA GLY A 464 -38.98 21.41 24.13
C GLY A 464 -38.40 21.17 22.73
N GLY A 465 -38.77 20.06 22.11
CA GLY A 465 -38.58 19.83 20.68
C GLY A 465 -39.07 18.43 20.32
N GLY A 466 -40.18 18.32 19.59
CA GLY A 466 -40.69 17.03 19.14
C GLY A 466 -39.59 16.25 18.41
N ARG A 467 -39.47 14.95 18.69
CA ARG A 467 -38.62 14.05 17.89
C ARG A 467 -39.04 14.21 16.43
N ILE A 468 -38.17 14.82 15.64
CA ILE A 468 -38.30 14.82 14.19
C ILE A 468 -38.02 13.38 13.77
N LEU A 469 -39.09 12.64 13.49
CA LEU A 469 -39.02 11.35 12.80
C LEU A 469 -38.79 11.68 11.34
N SER A 470 -37.53 11.76 10.92
CA SER A 470 -37.14 11.92 9.53
C SER A 470 -37.17 10.55 8.85
N HIS A 471 -38.10 10.40 7.90
CA HIS A 471 -38.25 9.23 7.07
C HIS A 471 -37.46 9.44 5.77
N THR A 472 -36.49 8.58 5.45
CA THR A 472 -35.90 8.56 4.11
C THR A 472 -36.92 8.00 3.12
N ALA A 473 -37.31 8.76 2.10
CA ALA A 473 -38.24 8.29 1.08
C ALA A 473 -37.68 7.05 0.37
N ARG A 474 -38.48 5.96 0.34
CA ARG A 474 -38.18 4.78 -0.49
C ARG A 474 -38.17 5.19 -1.98
N PRO A 475 -37.30 4.60 -2.82
CA PRO A 475 -37.49 4.69 -4.27
C PRO A 475 -38.88 4.15 -4.64
N PRO A 476 -39.52 4.70 -5.69
CA PRO A 476 -40.88 4.32 -6.08
C PRO A 476 -41.00 2.81 -6.31
N VAL A 477 -42.06 2.20 -5.76
CA VAL A 477 -42.36 0.76 -5.86
C VAL A 477 -42.58 0.30 -7.32
N GLU A 478 -42.83 1.24 -8.24
CA GLU A 478 -43.02 1.00 -9.67
C GLU A 478 -41.80 0.40 -10.39
N LEU A 479 -40.62 0.35 -9.75
CA LEU A 479 -39.40 -0.30 -10.31
C LEU A 479 -39.28 -1.80 -9.99
N MET A 480 -40.21 -2.40 -9.26
CA MET A 480 -40.15 -3.83 -8.89
C MET A 480 -41.09 -4.75 -9.68
N GLU A 481 -41.96 -4.19 -10.53
CA GLU A 481 -42.91 -4.96 -11.36
C GLU A 481 -42.50 -5.02 -12.83
N ASP A 482 -41.23 -5.27 -13.15
CA ASP A 482 -40.86 -5.75 -14.47
C ASP A 482 -40.83 -7.28 -14.45
N THR A 483 -41.96 -7.86 -14.87
CA THR A 483 -42.11 -9.28 -15.18
C THR A 483 -41.04 -9.73 -16.17
N TRP A 484 -40.11 -10.56 -15.71
CA TRP A 484 -39.24 -11.35 -16.57
C TRP A 484 -40.07 -12.43 -17.26
N ASN A 485 -40.54 -12.15 -18.47
CA ASN A 485 -40.96 -13.19 -19.41
C ASN A 485 -39.80 -13.49 -20.35
N TYR A 486 -39.18 -14.65 -20.17
CA TYR A 486 -38.44 -15.38 -21.20
C TYR A 486 -38.68 -16.87 -21.06
#